data_AF-A0A966PYP2-F1
#
_entry.id   AF-A0A966PYP2-F1
#
_cell.length_a   1.000
_cell.length_b   1.000
_cell.length_c   1.000
_cell.angle_alpha   90.00
_cell.angle_beta   90.00
_cell.angle_gamma   90.00
#
_symmetry.space_group_name_H-M   'P 1'
#
loop_
_entity.id
_entity.type
_entity.pdbx_description
1 polymer ?
#
loop_
_entity_poly.entity_id
_entity_poly.type
_entity_poly.pdbx_seq_one_letter_code
_entity_poly.pdbx_strand_id
1 'polypeptide(L)'
;MAGFTIPNAPDTDKSTLDQSEPDRVDFEILGNRRKGVVSGAAVTVVSGNIVAVASGSIAYEGTDYALSANGSYSLSSAPTSGNRFDLVVARYATSAVTIQTVTGTASSTNPVFPVLPSTDIVLAAVLRRANESIVANDIIDKRAFCLASTPSTITLGTNTTGDYVASLVAGTGITLTNNSGEGATPTIAVSSVPLSGNDDQIVLGSRVFG
;
A
#
# COMPACT_ATOMS: atom_id res chain seq x y z
N MET A 1 -2.37 -15.62 -7.46
CA MET A 1 -1.25 -15.20 -6.58
C MET A 1 -1.50 -15.85 -5.24
N ALA A 2 -0.64 -16.77 -4.77
CA ALA A 2 -0.75 -17.24 -3.39
C ALA A 2 -0.36 -16.06 -2.48
N GLY A 3 -1.19 -15.78 -1.48
CA GLY A 3 -0.99 -14.69 -0.52
C GLY A 3 -1.16 -15.21 0.89
N PHE A 4 -1.64 -14.36 1.80
CA PHE A 4 -1.91 -14.74 3.18
C PHE A 4 -2.63 -16.09 3.29
N THR A 5 -2.02 -17.02 4.02
CA THR A 5 -2.57 -18.35 4.30
C THR A 5 -2.49 -18.70 5.78
N ILE A 6 -3.48 -19.46 6.22
CA ILE A 6 -3.41 -20.28 7.42
C ILE A 6 -3.61 -21.72 6.90
N PRO A 7 -2.58 -22.57 6.93
CA PRO A 7 -2.69 -23.94 6.44
C PRO A 7 -3.70 -24.72 7.29
N ASN A 8 -4.34 -25.73 6.70
CA ASN A 8 -5.12 -26.68 7.49
C ASN A 8 -4.17 -27.66 8.18
N ALA A 9 -4.62 -28.26 9.29
CA ALA A 9 -3.85 -29.27 10.02
C ALA A 9 -3.27 -30.41 9.15
N PRO A 10 -3.99 -30.95 8.14
CA PRO A 10 -3.42 -31.99 7.28
C PRO A 10 -2.34 -31.49 6.32
N ASP A 11 -2.31 -30.18 6.05
CA ASP A 11 -1.41 -29.53 5.09
C ASP A 11 -0.11 -29.05 5.76
N THR A 12 -0.04 -29.08 7.10
CA THR A 12 1.18 -28.77 7.85
C THR A 12 2.09 -29.99 7.94
N ASP A 13 3.35 -29.75 8.34
CA ASP A 13 4.16 -30.85 8.82
C ASP A 13 3.48 -31.48 10.03
N LYS A 14 3.03 -32.73 9.86
CA LYS A 14 2.24 -33.55 10.79
C LYS A 14 2.84 -33.68 12.20
N SER A 15 4.08 -33.22 12.40
CA SER A 15 4.74 -33.20 13.71
C SER A 15 4.20 -32.11 14.65
N THR A 16 3.65 -31.00 14.14
CA THR A 16 3.04 -29.93 14.93
C THR A 16 1.81 -29.32 14.26
N LEU A 17 0.72 -29.16 15.01
CA LEU A 17 -0.48 -28.46 14.56
C LEU A 17 -0.32 -26.93 14.58
N ASP A 18 0.77 -26.45 15.18
CA ASP A 18 1.06 -25.04 15.45
C ASP A 18 0.87 -24.12 14.23
N GLN A 19 1.24 -24.57 13.03
CA GLN A 19 1.12 -23.73 11.81
C GLN A 19 -0.35 -23.51 11.38
N SER A 20 -1.27 -24.36 11.82
CA SER A 20 -2.70 -24.29 11.48
C SER A 20 -3.52 -23.46 12.47
N GLU A 21 -2.93 -23.07 13.58
CA GLU A 21 -3.61 -22.30 14.60
C GLU A 21 -3.58 -20.82 14.22
N PRO A 22 -4.75 -20.16 14.08
CA PRO A 22 -4.77 -18.70 13.92
C PRO A 22 -4.23 -18.01 15.18
N ASP A 23 -3.26 -17.12 15.02
CA ASP A 23 -2.69 -16.31 16.10
C ASP A 23 -3.26 -14.87 16.09
N ARG A 24 -3.09 -14.12 17.17
CA ARG A 24 -3.38 -12.67 17.22
C ARG A 24 -2.71 -11.92 16.06
N VAL A 25 -1.47 -12.24 15.72
CA VAL A 25 -0.74 -11.53 14.66
C VAL A 25 -1.35 -11.80 13.27
N ASP A 26 -1.98 -12.95 13.04
CA ASP A 26 -2.75 -13.19 11.81
C ASP A 26 -3.88 -12.18 11.65
N PHE A 27 -4.63 -11.95 12.72
CA PHE A 27 -5.71 -10.96 12.73
C PHE A 27 -5.21 -9.53 12.69
N GLU A 28 -4.04 -9.24 13.29
CA GLU A 28 -3.39 -7.93 13.16
C GLU A 28 -3.01 -7.64 11.70
N ILE A 29 -2.42 -8.62 11.00
CA ILE A 29 -2.05 -8.50 9.59
C ILE A 29 -3.30 -8.29 8.72
N LEU A 30 -4.35 -9.09 8.91
CA LEU A 30 -5.58 -9.02 8.11
C LEU A 30 -6.43 -7.77 8.41
N GLY A 31 -6.43 -7.31 9.67
CA GLY A 31 -7.17 -6.13 10.10
C GLY A 31 -6.48 -4.82 9.75
N ASN A 32 -5.18 -4.84 9.47
CA ASN A 32 -4.43 -3.63 9.17
C ASN A 32 -4.57 -3.22 7.71
N ARG A 33 -5.24 -2.08 7.48
CA ARG A 33 -5.44 -1.49 6.14
C ARG A 33 -4.43 -0.39 5.81
N ARG A 34 -3.52 -0.05 6.72
CA ARG A 34 -2.55 1.04 6.56
C ARG A 34 -1.19 0.55 6.07
N LYS A 35 -0.92 -0.75 6.17
CA LYS A 35 0.32 -1.37 5.69
C LYS A 35 0.04 -2.74 5.09
N GLY A 36 0.83 -3.14 4.10
CA GLY A 36 0.66 -4.42 3.41
C GLY A 36 1.60 -4.58 2.23
N VAL A 37 1.51 -5.72 1.55
CA VAL A 37 2.27 -5.98 0.32
C VAL A 37 1.48 -5.46 -0.87
N VAL A 38 2.12 -4.71 -1.77
CA VAL A 38 1.49 -4.27 -3.03
C VAL A 38 1.75 -5.30 -4.12
N SER A 39 2.99 -5.78 -4.24
CA SER A 39 3.38 -6.81 -5.20
C SER A 39 4.69 -7.50 -4.79
N GLY A 40 4.93 -8.72 -5.29
CA GLY A 40 6.19 -9.44 -5.09
C GLY A 40 6.44 -9.86 -3.63
N ALA A 41 7.67 -9.71 -3.15
CA ALA A 41 8.09 -9.97 -1.76
C ALA A 41 7.88 -11.40 -1.25
N ALA A 42 7.82 -12.39 -2.14
CA ALA A 42 7.68 -13.80 -1.77
C ALA A 42 8.91 -14.27 -0.97
N VAL A 43 8.68 -15.08 0.06
CA VAL A 43 9.72 -15.72 0.87
C VAL A 43 9.82 -17.18 0.47
N THR A 44 11.04 -17.67 0.25
CA THR A 44 11.31 -19.08 -0.11
C THR A 44 12.50 -19.60 0.69
N VAL A 45 12.52 -20.90 0.97
CA VAL A 45 13.66 -21.54 1.62
C VAL A 45 14.87 -21.62 0.67
N VAL A 46 16.08 -21.44 1.20
CA VAL A 46 17.33 -21.68 0.46
C VAL A 46 18.03 -22.90 1.02
N SER A 47 18.66 -22.79 2.19
CA SER A 47 19.30 -23.91 2.90
C SER A 47 19.64 -23.52 4.34
N GLY A 48 19.72 -24.49 5.25
CA GLY A 48 20.05 -24.23 6.65
C GLY A 48 19.06 -23.25 7.29
N ASN A 49 19.55 -22.09 7.72
CA ASN A 49 18.74 -21.01 8.31
C ASN A 49 18.52 -19.85 7.31
N ILE A 50 18.71 -20.09 6.01
CA ILE A 50 18.69 -19.05 4.98
C ILE A 50 17.39 -19.12 4.20
N VAL A 51 16.75 -17.97 4.03
CA VAL A 51 15.60 -17.76 3.14
C VAL A 51 15.96 -16.74 2.06
N ALA A 52 15.29 -16.81 0.92
CA ALA A 52 15.33 -15.80 -0.11
C ALA A 52 14.04 -14.99 -0.08
N VAL A 53 14.16 -13.68 -0.18
CA VAL A 53 13.03 -12.75 -0.34
C VAL A 53 13.12 -12.12 -1.72
N ALA A 54 12.10 -12.33 -2.54
CA ALA A 54 12.01 -11.72 -3.86
C ALA A 54 11.84 -10.19 -3.75
N SER A 55 12.20 -9.46 -4.81
CA SER A 55 11.88 -8.03 -4.89
C SER A 55 10.36 -7.80 -4.90
N GLY A 56 9.93 -6.61 -4.52
CA GLY A 56 8.52 -6.25 -4.51
C GLY A 56 8.28 -4.78 -4.20
N SER A 57 7.02 -4.46 -3.94
CA SER A 57 6.60 -3.17 -3.38
C SER A 57 5.70 -3.44 -2.17
N ILE A 58 5.86 -2.63 -1.12
CA ILE A 58 5.00 -2.64 0.06
C ILE A 58 4.37 -1.27 0.24
N ALA A 59 3.21 -1.20 0.87
CA ALA A 59 2.61 0.05 1.31
C ALA A 59 2.81 0.20 2.82
N TYR A 60 3.16 1.40 3.25
CA TYR A 60 3.23 1.77 4.67
C TYR A 60 2.68 3.19 4.87
N GLU A 61 1.63 3.31 5.70
CA GLU A 61 0.95 4.56 6.01
C GLU A 61 0.57 5.37 4.75
N GLY A 62 0.07 4.66 3.73
CA GLY A 62 -0.40 5.26 2.47
C GLY A 62 0.69 5.64 1.47
N THR A 63 1.94 5.23 1.68
CA THR A 63 3.04 5.40 0.73
C THR A 63 3.61 4.05 0.29
N ASP A 64 3.84 3.89 -1.01
CA ASP A 64 4.48 2.69 -1.55
C ASP A 64 6.01 2.80 -1.51
N TYR A 65 6.68 1.72 -1.11
CA TYR A 65 8.12 1.61 -1.00
C TYR A 65 8.62 0.37 -1.74
N ALA A 66 9.71 0.52 -2.50
CA ALA A 66 10.38 -0.61 -3.14
C ALA A 66 11.08 -1.48 -2.09
N LEU A 67 10.85 -2.80 -2.19
CA LEU A 67 11.59 -3.82 -1.44
C LEU A 67 12.62 -4.47 -2.37
N SER A 68 13.90 -4.32 -2.05
CA SER A 68 14.99 -4.97 -2.78
C SER A 68 15.02 -6.47 -2.46
N ALA A 69 15.33 -7.30 -3.46
CA ALA A 69 15.49 -8.73 -3.26
C ALA A 69 16.70 -9.03 -2.36
N ASN A 70 16.61 -10.11 -1.58
CA ASN A 70 17.75 -10.70 -0.90
C ASN A 70 17.70 -12.22 -1.10
N GLY A 71 18.60 -12.75 -1.93
CA GLY A 71 18.66 -14.18 -2.23
C GLY A 71 19.28 -15.05 -1.14
N SER A 72 19.78 -14.47 -0.05
CA SER A 72 20.47 -15.20 1.03
C SER A 72 20.32 -14.50 2.38
N TYR A 73 19.08 -14.23 2.77
CA TYR A 73 18.78 -13.64 4.06
C TYR A 73 18.89 -14.69 5.17
N SER A 74 19.87 -14.51 6.06
CA SER A 74 20.13 -15.44 7.16
C SER A 74 19.27 -15.11 8.37
N LEU A 75 18.45 -16.08 8.79
CA LEU A 75 17.71 -16.03 10.06
C LEU A 75 18.65 -16.40 11.22
N SER A 76 18.25 -16.04 12.44
CA SER A 76 18.94 -16.45 13.66
C SER A 76 19.02 -17.98 13.75
N SER A 77 19.97 -18.53 14.52
CA SER A 77 20.12 -19.98 14.68
C SER A 77 18.82 -20.64 15.15
N ALA A 78 18.61 -21.89 14.72
CA ALA A 78 17.50 -22.70 15.18
C ALA A 78 17.50 -22.78 16.73
N PRO A 79 16.33 -22.83 17.37
CA PRO A 79 16.28 -23.06 18.82
C PRO A 79 16.94 -24.40 19.17
N THR A 80 17.47 -24.53 20.39
CA THR A 80 18.08 -25.77 20.87
C THR A 80 17.05 -26.74 21.48
N SER A 81 15.89 -26.22 21.89
CA SER A 81 14.74 -26.99 22.37
C SER A 81 13.45 -26.23 22.07
N GLY A 82 12.36 -26.97 21.86
CA GLY A 82 11.07 -26.41 21.46
C GLY A 82 11.09 -25.79 20.06
N ASN A 83 9.91 -25.48 19.56
CA ASN A 83 9.72 -24.80 18.30
C ASN A 83 9.49 -23.31 18.56
N ARG A 84 9.72 -22.45 17.55
CA ARG A 84 9.29 -21.05 17.58
C ARG A 84 8.85 -20.59 16.21
N PHE A 85 8.08 -19.51 16.16
CA PHE A 85 7.85 -18.79 14.92
C PHE A 85 8.76 -17.57 14.82
N ASP A 86 9.53 -17.49 13.74
CA ASP A 86 10.19 -16.25 13.35
C ASP A 86 9.37 -15.59 12.24
N LEU A 87 9.26 -14.27 12.26
CA LEU A 87 8.60 -13.53 11.17
C LEU A 87 9.66 -12.90 10.27
N VAL A 88 9.56 -13.15 8.97
CA VAL A 88 10.28 -12.39 7.95
C VAL A 88 9.43 -11.19 7.60
N VAL A 89 9.98 -10.00 7.78
CA VAL A 89 9.25 -8.74 7.61
C VAL A 89 9.98 -7.80 6.68
N ALA A 90 9.19 -6.98 5.99
CA ALA A 90 9.65 -5.73 5.39
C ALA A 90 9.46 -4.63 6.44
N ARG A 91 10.57 -4.16 7.05
CA ARG A 91 10.56 -3.12 8.07
C ARG A 91 10.80 -1.76 7.45
N TYR A 92 9.88 -0.84 7.71
CA TYR A 92 10.05 0.57 7.41
C TYR A 92 10.99 1.24 8.44
N ALA A 93 11.99 1.98 7.95
CA ALA A 93 12.87 2.80 8.77
C ALA A 93 13.22 4.11 8.04
N THR A 94 12.85 5.24 8.65
CA THR A 94 13.10 6.63 8.23
C THR A 94 12.54 7.03 6.86
N SER A 95 12.86 6.32 5.78
CA SER A 95 12.31 6.49 4.42
C SER A 95 12.57 5.29 3.51
N ALA A 96 13.02 4.15 4.05
CA ALA A 96 13.35 2.97 3.28
C ALA A 96 12.80 1.71 3.96
N VAL A 97 12.66 0.65 3.18
CA VAL A 97 12.21 -0.65 3.66
C VAL A 97 13.35 -1.65 3.53
N THR A 98 13.60 -2.38 4.61
CA THR A 98 14.64 -3.43 4.66
C THR A 98 14.05 -4.74 5.15
N ILE A 99 14.65 -5.85 4.72
CA ILE A 99 14.27 -7.18 5.20
C ILE A 99 14.82 -7.34 6.61
N GLN A 100 13.94 -7.69 7.54
CA GLN A 100 14.27 -7.93 8.94
C GLN A 100 13.62 -9.23 9.43
N THR A 101 14.09 -9.69 10.60
CA THR A 101 13.49 -10.82 11.31
C THR A 101 12.93 -10.32 12.62
N VAL A 102 11.73 -10.77 12.96
CA VAL A 102 11.23 -10.72 14.33
C VAL A 102 11.35 -12.14 14.89
N THR A 103 12.30 -12.36 15.79
CA THR A 103 12.56 -13.69 16.37
C THR A 103 11.54 -13.99 17.46
N GLY A 104 10.93 -15.18 17.40
CA GLY A 104 9.99 -15.65 18.41
C GLY A 104 10.65 -16.21 19.66
N THR A 105 9.82 -16.65 20.60
CA THR A 105 10.25 -17.38 21.79
C THR A 105 9.99 -18.87 21.58
N ALA A 106 10.98 -19.70 21.90
CA ALA A 106 10.83 -21.15 21.79
C ALA A 106 9.89 -21.71 22.87
N SER A 107 9.07 -22.67 22.47
CA SER A 107 8.08 -23.35 23.29
C SER A 107 8.03 -24.83 22.92
N SER A 108 7.97 -25.70 23.91
CA SER A 108 7.83 -27.15 23.70
C SER A 108 6.38 -27.62 23.63
N THR A 109 5.42 -26.72 23.82
CA THR A 109 3.98 -27.04 23.88
C THR A 109 3.18 -26.34 22.80
N ASN A 110 3.33 -25.03 22.69
CA ASN A 110 2.70 -24.22 21.66
C ASN A 110 3.49 -22.91 21.46
N PRO A 111 4.25 -22.75 20.37
CA PRO A 111 4.88 -21.49 20.02
C PRO A 111 3.87 -20.50 19.44
N VAL A 112 3.94 -19.25 19.88
CA VAL A 112 3.11 -18.15 19.37
C VAL A 112 3.91 -17.21 18.47
N PHE A 113 3.22 -16.41 17.66
CA PHE A 113 3.89 -15.38 16.88
C PHE A 113 4.48 -14.29 17.80
N PRO A 114 5.71 -13.78 17.52
CA PRO A 114 6.27 -12.68 18.29
C PRO A 114 5.44 -11.40 18.13
N VAL A 115 5.58 -10.48 19.09
CA VAL A 115 4.95 -9.16 19.01
C VAL A 115 5.46 -8.44 17.76
N LEU A 116 4.52 -7.97 16.92
CA LEU A 116 4.84 -7.29 15.67
C LEU A 116 5.08 -5.79 15.93
N PRO A 117 6.26 -5.24 15.58
CA PRO A 117 6.45 -3.79 15.57
C PRO A 117 5.51 -3.08 14.58
N SER A 118 5.08 -1.86 14.92
CA SER A 118 4.15 -1.10 14.07
C SER A 118 4.71 -0.83 12.67
N THR A 119 6.03 -0.71 12.53
CA THR A 119 6.77 -0.49 11.28
C THR A 119 6.89 -1.70 10.36
N ASP A 120 6.45 -2.88 10.81
CA ASP A 120 6.75 -4.13 10.14
C ASP A 120 5.56 -4.62 9.30
N ILE A 121 5.84 -4.96 8.04
CA ILE A 121 4.92 -5.65 7.14
C ILE A 121 5.36 -7.11 7.08
N VAL A 122 4.49 -8.03 7.51
CA VAL A 122 4.83 -9.45 7.55
C VAL A 122 4.78 -10.05 6.15
N LEU A 123 5.85 -10.75 5.78
CA LEU A 123 5.96 -11.46 4.50
C LEU A 123 5.71 -12.95 4.69
N ALA A 124 6.33 -13.54 5.71
CA ALA A 124 6.13 -14.94 6.05
C ALA A 124 6.32 -15.17 7.55
N ALA A 125 5.63 -16.18 8.07
CA ALA A 125 6.01 -16.84 9.30
C ALA A 125 6.88 -18.06 8.94
N VAL A 126 7.93 -18.29 9.72
CA VAL A 126 8.87 -19.39 9.56
C VAL A 126 8.83 -20.23 10.82
N LEU A 127 8.32 -21.47 10.71
CA LEU A 127 8.41 -22.43 11.81
C LEU A 127 9.88 -22.86 11.98
N ARG A 128 10.46 -22.58 13.14
CA ARG A 128 11.82 -22.96 13.49
C ARG A 128 11.76 -24.13 14.46
N ARG A 129 12.11 -25.32 13.97
CA ARG A 129 12.23 -26.53 14.80
C ARG A 129 13.57 -26.62 15.50
N ALA A 130 13.57 -27.30 16.65
CA ALA A 130 14.76 -27.43 17.46
C ALA A 130 15.88 -28.17 16.71
N ASN A 131 17.04 -27.54 16.57
CA ASN A 131 18.24 -28.12 15.94
C ASN A 131 18.07 -28.56 14.47
N GLU A 132 17.05 -28.05 13.78
CA GLU A 132 16.73 -28.43 12.41
C GLU A 132 16.97 -27.27 11.42
N SER A 133 17.20 -27.63 10.15
CA SER A 133 17.20 -26.68 9.05
C SER A 133 15.78 -26.38 8.59
N ILE A 134 15.59 -25.20 8.01
CA ILE A 134 14.31 -24.78 7.43
C ILE A 134 14.03 -25.61 6.18
N VAL A 135 12.78 -26.07 6.02
CA VAL A 135 12.26 -26.69 4.81
C VAL A 135 11.12 -25.87 4.21
N ALA A 136 10.69 -26.21 2.99
CA ALA A 136 9.67 -25.42 2.28
C ALA A 136 8.34 -25.31 3.05
N ASN A 137 7.92 -26.39 3.74
CA ASN A 137 6.70 -26.41 4.53
C ASN A 137 6.77 -25.53 5.79
N ASP A 138 7.94 -25.04 6.18
CA ASP A 138 8.08 -24.16 7.34
C ASP A 138 7.70 -22.72 7.03
N ILE A 139 7.66 -22.37 5.75
CA ILE A 139 7.33 -21.04 5.27
C ILE A 139 5.81 -20.95 5.10
N ILE A 140 5.15 -20.24 6.01
CA ILE A 140 3.76 -19.87 5.86
C ILE A 140 3.71 -18.46 5.24
N ASP A 141 3.07 -18.35 4.08
CA ASP A 141 2.86 -17.06 3.43
C ASP A 141 1.89 -16.21 4.25
N LYS A 142 2.37 -15.04 4.70
CA LYS A 142 1.60 -14.09 5.52
C LYS A 142 1.42 -12.75 4.80
N ARG A 143 1.66 -12.70 3.49
CA ARG A 143 1.51 -11.47 2.70
C ARG A 143 0.03 -11.12 2.58
N ALA A 144 -0.42 -10.17 3.40
CA ALA A 144 -1.67 -9.47 3.14
C ALA A 144 -1.45 -8.47 2.01
N PHE A 145 -2.11 -8.72 0.88
CA PHE A 145 -2.03 -7.82 -0.26
C PHE A 145 -2.96 -6.61 -0.07
N CYS A 146 -2.43 -5.44 -0.37
CA CYS A 146 -3.14 -4.18 -0.40
C CYS A 146 -3.01 -3.58 -1.81
N LEU A 147 -3.91 -2.65 -2.13
CA LEU A 147 -3.80 -1.89 -3.36
C LEU A 147 -2.61 -0.93 -3.25
N ALA A 148 -1.96 -0.68 -4.39
CA ALA A 148 -0.96 0.37 -4.49
C ALA A 148 -1.53 1.71 -3.99
N SER A 149 -0.72 2.51 -3.31
CA SER A 149 -1.10 3.88 -2.98
C SER A 149 -1.41 4.62 -4.28
N THR A 150 -2.62 5.19 -4.37
CA THR A 150 -2.90 6.16 -5.42
C THR A 150 -2.23 7.47 -5.00
N PRO A 151 -1.55 8.18 -5.91
CA PRO A 151 -1.02 9.50 -5.60
C PRO A 151 -2.13 10.35 -4.95
N SER A 152 -1.80 11.14 -3.94
CA SER A 152 -2.73 12.06 -3.25
C SER A 152 -3.27 13.18 -4.15
N THR A 153 -2.97 13.12 -5.45
CA THR A 153 -3.55 13.95 -6.50
C THR A 153 -4.78 13.26 -7.08
N ILE A 154 -5.94 13.91 -6.99
CA ILE A 154 -7.10 13.50 -7.75
C ILE A 154 -6.82 13.78 -9.23
N THR A 155 -6.73 12.71 -10.03
CA THR A 155 -6.66 12.89 -11.48
C THR A 155 -8.02 13.36 -11.95
N LEU A 156 -8.10 14.66 -12.21
CA LEU A 156 -9.22 15.32 -12.84
C LEU A 156 -9.52 14.61 -14.18
N GLY A 157 -10.79 14.30 -14.45
CA GLY A 157 -11.30 13.67 -15.66
C GLY A 157 -11.63 12.19 -15.47
N THR A 158 -10.81 11.49 -14.68
CA THR A 158 -10.87 10.02 -14.56
C THR A 158 -11.24 9.53 -13.17
N ASN A 159 -11.01 10.35 -12.14
CA ASN A 159 -11.29 10.00 -10.74
C ASN A 159 -12.30 10.93 -10.06
N THR A 160 -13.01 11.71 -10.87
CA THR A 160 -14.09 12.60 -10.46
C THR A 160 -15.35 12.22 -11.23
N THR A 161 -16.50 12.41 -10.59
CA THR A 161 -17.81 12.35 -11.26
C THR A 161 -18.47 13.70 -11.05
N GLY A 162 -18.85 14.36 -12.14
CA GLY A 162 -19.46 15.69 -12.13
C GLY A 162 -18.54 16.79 -12.67
N ASP A 163 -18.92 18.04 -12.46
CA ASP A 163 -18.26 19.21 -13.06
C ASP A 163 -17.22 19.82 -12.12
N TYR A 164 -16.05 20.24 -12.63
CA TYR A 164 -15.06 21.00 -11.83
C TYR A 164 -15.66 22.28 -11.26
N VAL A 165 -16.54 22.91 -12.03
CA VAL A 165 -17.30 24.10 -11.64
C VAL A 165 -18.77 23.73 -11.75
N ALA A 166 -19.41 23.49 -10.61
CA ALA A 166 -20.79 22.98 -10.54
C ALA A 166 -21.83 23.89 -11.24
N SER A 167 -21.63 25.20 -11.22
CA SER A 167 -22.36 26.13 -12.07
C SER A 167 -21.60 27.44 -12.25
N LEU A 168 -21.77 28.08 -13.41
CA LEU A 168 -21.44 29.48 -13.61
C LEU A 168 -22.65 30.13 -14.27
N VAL A 169 -23.08 31.26 -13.72
CA VAL A 169 -24.24 32.00 -14.20
C VAL A 169 -23.74 33.28 -14.86
N ALA A 170 -24.14 33.51 -16.10
CA ALA A 170 -23.78 34.75 -16.79
C ALA A 170 -24.52 35.94 -16.17
N GLY A 171 -23.78 36.98 -15.79
CA GLY A 171 -24.35 38.28 -15.40
C GLY A 171 -24.84 39.08 -16.61
N THR A 172 -25.42 40.25 -16.35
CA THR A 172 -25.85 41.18 -17.43
C THR A 172 -24.68 41.53 -18.35
N GLY A 173 -24.92 41.50 -19.67
CA GLY A 173 -23.91 41.81 -20.69
C GLY A 173 -22.89 40.69 -20.96
N ILE A 174 -22.96 39.58 -20.22
CA ILE A 174 -22.10 38.41 -20.40
C ILE A 174 -22.92 37.28 -21.04
N THR A 175 -22.33 36.60 -22.02
CA THR A 175 -22.85 35.35 -22.58
C THR A 175 -21.83 34.26 -22.30
N LEU A 176 -22.34 33.12 -21.81
CA LEU A 176 -21.53 31.97 -21.47
C LEU A 176 -22.05 30.75 -22.22
N THR A 177 -21.15 30.04 -22.90
CA THR A 177 -21.48 28.79 -23.61
C THR A 177 -20.51 27.68 -23.20
N ASN A 178 -20.96 26.42 -23.31
CA ASN A 178 -20.18 25.23 -22.98
C ASN A 178 -19.59 25.24 -21.56
N ASN A 179 -20.42 25.60 -20.56
CA ASN A 179 -20.00 25.76 -19.16
C ASN A 179 -20.54 24.66 -18.22
N SER A 180 -20.78 23.47 -18.74
CA SER A 180 -21.11 22.30 -17.92
C SER A 180 -20.32 21.13 -18.46
N GLY A 181 -20.00 20.19 -17.58
CA GLY A 181 -19.18 19.04 -17.90
C GLY A 181 -17.72 19.20 -17.48
N GLU A 182 -17.17 18.07 -17.05
CA GLU A 182 -15.75 17.89 -16.84
C GLU A 182 -14.96 18.04 -18.16
N GLY A 183 -13.89 18.85 -18.15
CA GLY A 183 -13.09 19.10 -19.35
C GLY A 183 -13.75 20.02 -20.40
N ALA A 184 -14.91 20.62 -20.09
CA ALA A 184 -15.50 21.64 -20.94
C ALA A 184 -14.53 22.82 -21.13
N THR A 185 -14.58 23.45 -22.30
CA THR A 185 -13.85 24.69 -22.59
C THR A 185 -14.89 25.81 -22.72
N PRO A 186 -15.22 26.51 -21.61
CA PRO A 186 -16.24 27.53 -21.65
C PRO A 186 -15.82 28.68 -22.56
N THR A 187 -16.76 29.20 -23.33
CA THR A 187 -16.55 30.45 -24.08
C THR A 187 -17.33 31.56 -23.40
N ILE A 188 -16.61 32.60 -23.00
CA ILE A 188 -17.16 33.81 -22.40
C ILE A 188 -17.13 34.91 -23.47
N ALA A 189 -18.29 35.47 -23.76
CA ALA A 189 -18.44 36.62 -24.65
C ALA A 189 -19.09 37.78 -23.91
N VAL A 190 -18.75 39.00 -24.30
CA VAL A 190 -19.45 40.21 -23.87
C VAL A 190 -20.40 40.59 -25.00
N SER A 191 -21.71 40.52 -24.75
CA SER A 191 -22.74 40.81 -25.75
C SER A 191 -23.01 42.30 -25.89
N SER A 192 -22.75 43.06 -24.83
CA SER A 192 -22.70 44.52 -24.84
C SER A 192 -21.95 45.03 -23.61
N VAL A 193 -20.99 45.93 -23.82
CA VAL A 193 -20.49 46.79 -22.75
C VAL A 193 -21.39 48.02 -22.77
N PRO A 194 -22.44 48.11 -21.91
CA PRO A 194 -23.09 49.40 -21.73
C PRO A 194 -22.02 50.36 -21.21
N LEU A 195 -21.74 51.43 -21.96
CA LEU A 195 -20.95 52.55 -21.47
C LEU A 195 -21.77 53.24 -20.39
N SER A 196 -21.74 52.68 -19.19
CA SER A 196 -22.37 53.22 -17.99
C SER A 196 -21.38 54.15 -17.32
N GLY A 197 -21.08 55.24 -18.01
CA GLY A 197 -20.41 56.38 -17.43
C GLY A 197 -21.10 57.63 -17.96
N ASN A 198 -20.94 58.73 -17.25
CA ASN A 198 -20.96 60.06 -17.86
C ASN A 198 -19.73 60.21 -18.79
N ASP A 199 -19.44 59.17 -19.58
CA ASP A 199 -18.36 59.10 -20.53
C ASP A 199 -18.89 59.87 -21.72
N ASP A 200 -18.79 61.20 -21.61
CA ASP A 200 -19.15 62.19 -22.62
C ASP A 200 -18.40 61.99 -23.94
N GLN A 201 -17.59 60.93 -24.08
CA GLN A 201 -16.75 60.68 -25.24
C GLN A 201 -16.57 59.19 -25.54
N ILE A 202 -17.17 58.74 -26.65
CA ILE A 202 -16.83 57.48 -27.32
C ILE A 202 -15.61 57.75 -28.21
N VAL A 203 -14.49 57.07 -27.95
CA VAL A 203 -13.28 57.17 -28.79
C VAL A 203 -13.23 56.00 -29.77
N LEU A 204 -13.28 56.28 -31.08
CA LEU A 204 -13.12 55.29 -32.15
C LEU A 204 -11.91 55.65 -33.00
N GLY A 205 -10.78 54.96 -32.76
CA GLY A 205 -9.51 55.30 -33.41
C GLY A 205 -9.00 56.67 -32.94
N SER A 206 -8.75 57.60 -33.86
CA SER A 206 -8.28 58.97 -33.55
C SER A 206 -9.39 60.01 -33.45
N ARG A 207 -10.66 59.60 -33.52
CA ARG A 207 -11.81 60.50 -33.44
C ARG A 207 -12.55 60.28 -32.12
N VAL A 208 -13.02 61.38 -31.56
CA VAL A 208 -13.75 61.40 -30.30
C VAL A 208 -15.14 61.95 -30.55
N PHE A 209 -16.16 61.22 -30.09
CA PHE A 209 -17.56 61.55 -30.26
C PHE A 209 -18.17 61.79 -28.89
N GLY A 210 -18.54 63.04 -28.62
CA GLY A 210 -19.40 63.38 -27.49
C GLY A 210 -20.81 63.73 -27.91
#